data_AF-A0A964X9H7-F1
#
_entry.id   AF-A0A964X9H7-F1
#
_cell.length_a   1.000
_cell.length_b   1.000
_cell.length_c   1.000
_cell.angle_alpha   90.00
_cell.angle_beta   90.00
_cell.angle_gamma   90.00
#
_symmetry.space_group_name_H-M   'P 1'
#
loop_
_entity.id
_entity.type
_entity.pdbx_description
1 polymer ?
#
loop_
_entity_poly.entity_id
_entity_poly.type
_entity_poly.pdbx_seq_one_letter_code
_entity_poly.pdbx_strand_id
1 'polypeptide(L)'
;MTDIQQIETRLSRALDRISAAAGQIAQQPSAPAPDGSETARLQAELDAERAKTAQLSERVNAVRQRQDSSVTSLERRLARMTEQLDLQSLEMLRLKKANSKLIEANRQLREGVEAQVIEPSTVNRSLLAELEALRAERAAELAEMEDVLGELKPLMEAGERDA
;
A
#
# COMPACT_ATOMS: atom_id res chain seq x y z
N MET A 1 76.51 -48.67 -15.86
CA MET A 1 76.88 -48.23 -14.49
C MET A 1 77.16 -46.73 -14.41
N THR A 2 77.72 -46.10 -15.44
CA THR A 2 77.99 -44.65 -15.49
C THR A 2 76.73 -43.77 -15.46
N ASP A 3 75.64 -44.20 -16.13
CA ASP A 3 74.39 -43.42 -16.18
C ASP A 3 73.66 -43.33 -14.84
N ILE A 4 73.73 -44.40 -14.03
CA ILE A 4 73.12 -44.43 -12.69
C ILE A 4 73.82 -43.43 -11.77
N GLN A 5 75.16 -43.35 -11.81
CA GLN A 5 75.93 -42.40 -11.00
C GLN A 5 75.69 -40.95 -11.41
N GLN A 6 75.45 -40.69 -12.70
CA GLN A 6 75.06 -39.35 -13.19
C GLN A 6 73.65 -38.96 -12.73
N ILE A 7 72.72 -39.91 -12.67
CA ILE A 7 71.37 -39.69 -12.13
C ILE A 7 71.43 -39.40 -10.63
N GLU A 8 72.23 -40.15 -9.87
CA GLU A 8 72.43 -39.94 -8.42
C GLU A 8 73.01 -38.56 -8.11
N THR A 9 74.04 -38.13 -8.83
CA THR A 9 74.64 -36.78 -8.65
C THR A 9 73.70 -35.65 -9.08
N ARG A 10 72.83 -35.88 -10.06
CA ARG A 10 71.78 -34.92 -10.42
C ARG A 10 70.67 -34.85 -9.38
N LEU A 11 70.27 -36.00 -8.81
CA LEU A 11 69.22 -36.08 -7.81
C LEU A 11 69.66 -35.43 -6.50
N SER A 12 70.90 -35.69 -6.03
CA SER A 12 71.43 -35.04 -4.83
C SER A 12 71.47 -33.52 -4.98
N ARG A 13 71.95 -33.02 -6.13
CA ARG A 13 71.97 -31.59 -6.43
C ARG A 13 70.58 -30.96 -6.52
N ALA A 14 69.58 -31.71 -7.02
CA ALA A 14 68.20 -31.26 -7.05
C ALA A 14 67.62 -31.18 -5.63
N LEU A 15 67.89 -32.18 -4.79
CA LEU A 15 67.45 -32.21 -3.39
C LEU A 15 68.12 -31.11 -2.56
N ASP A 16 69.41 -30.84 -2.77
CA ASP A 16 70.11 -29.72 -2.12
C ASP A 16 69.55 -28.36 -2.55
N ARG A 17 69.14 -28.23 -3.82
CA ARG A 17 68.50 -27.02 -4.31
C ARG A 17 67.08 -26.84 -3.74
N ILE A 18 66.34 -27.93 -3.56
CA ILE A 18 65.01 -27.92 -2.93
C ILE A 18 65.14 -27.62 -1.44
N SER A 19 66.13 -28.17 -0.74
CA SER A 19 66.37 -27.89 0.68
C SER A 19 66.80 -26.45 0.90
N ALA A 20 67.65 -25.90 0.03
CA ALA A 20 68.02 -24.49 0.06
C ALA A 20 66.83 -23.57 -0.25
N ALA A 21 66.00 -23.91 -1.24
CA ALA A 21 64.79 -23.16 -1.56
C ALA A 21 63.75 -23.23 -0.43
N ALA A 22 63.57 -24.40 0.19
CA ALA A 22 62.70 -24.57 1.35
C ALA A 22 63.22 -23.77 2.56
N GLY A 23 64.54 -23.74 2.77
CA GLY A 23 65.18 -22.89 3.78
C GLY A 23 64.96 -21.40 3.52
N GLN A 24 65.02 -20.96 2.26
CA GLN A 24 64.74 -19.57 1.87
C GLN A 24 63.26 -19.19 2.01
N ILE A 25 62.34 -20.11 1.74
CA ILE A 25 60.90 -19.90 1.98
C ILE A 25 60.60 -19.88 3.48
N ALA A 26 61.30 -20.68 4.28
CA ALA A 26 61.19 -20.66 5.73
C ALA A 26 61.84 -19.42 6.38
N GLN A 27 62.88 -18.85 5.75
CA GLN A 27 63.54 -17.61 6.17
C GLN A 27 62.97 -16.35 5.53
N GLN A 28 62.03 -16.48 4.59
CA GLN A 28 61.27 -15.34 4.11
C GLN A 28 60.56 -14.75 5.34
N PRO A 29 60.78 -13.46 5.66
CA PRO A 29 60.04 -12.82 6.73
C PRO A 29 58.57 -12.92 6.34
N SER A 30 57.83 -13.73 7.08
CA SER A 30 56.37 -13.74 7.04
C SER A 30 55.93 -12.28 7.10
N ALA A 31 55.10 -11.86 6.14
CA ALA A 31 54.50 -10.52 6.14
C ALA A 31 54.08 -10.20 7.58
N PRO A 32 54.41 -9.00 8.12
CA PRO A 32 54.13 -8.68 9.50
C PRO A 32 52.69 -9.07 9.77
N ALA A 33 52.49 -10.02 10.68
CA ALA A 33 51.16 -10.42 11.08
C ALA A 33 50.42 -9.12 11.41
N PRO A 34 49.23 -8.89 10.84
CA PRO A 34 48.51 -7.66 11.14
C PRO A 34 48.46 -7.56 12.66
N ASP A 35 48.89 -6.42 13.20
CA ASP A 35 49.03 -6.27 14.65
C ASP A 35 47.71 -6.75 15.27
N GLY A 36 47.76 -7.80 16.10
CA GLY A 36 46.54 -8.45 16.60
C GLY A 36 45.61 -7.48 17.35
N SER A 37 46.20 -6.38 17.82
CA SER A 37 45.53 -5.18 18.33
C SER A 37 44.66 -4.46 17.28
N GLU A 38 45.19 -4.23 16.08
CA GLU A 38 44.50 -3.54 14.98
C GLU A 38 43.39 -4.42 14.39
N THR A 39 43.62 -5.74 14.26
CA THR A 39 42.56 -6.67 13.85
C THR A 39 41.41 -6.74 14.85
N ALA A 40 41.73 -6.74 16.16
CA ALA A 40 40.71 -6.74 17.20
C ALA A 40 39.91 -5.43 17.25
N ARG A 41 40.55 -4.27 17.00
CA ARG A 41 39.87 -2.98 16.88
C ARG A 41 38.92 -2.94 15.68
N LEU A 42 39.38 -3.37 14.52
CA LEU A 42 38.56 -3.43 13.30
C LEU A 42 37.38 -4.39 13.45
N GLN A 43 37.57 -5.53 14.14
CA GLN A 43 36.46 -6.45 14.46
C GLN A 43 35.44 -5.81 15.41
N ALA A 44 35.88 -5.10 16.45
CA ALA A 44 34.98 -4.39 17.35
C ALA A 44 34.19 -3.27 16.63
N GLU A 45 34.82 -2.53 15.72
CA GLU A 45 34.15 -1.52 14.89
C GLU A 45 33.14 -2.16 13.92
N LEU A 46 33.49 -3.28 13.29
CA LEU A 46 32.61 -4.03 12.40
C LEU A 46 31.38 -4.57 13.14
N ASP A 47 31.56 -5.09 14.35
CA ASP A 47 30.46 -5.57 15.18
C ASP A 47 29.57 -4.41 15.67
N ALA A 48 30.16 -3.26 15.99
CA ALA A 48 29.42 -2.04 16.32
C ALA A 48 28.59 -1.53 15.12
N GLU A 49 29.15 -1.50 13.91
CA GLU A 49 28.44 -1.10 12.69
C GLU A 49 27.36 -2.11 12.30
N ARG A 50 27.59 -3.42 12.49
CA ARG A 50 26.57 -4.46 12.31
C ARG A 50 25.41 -4.28 13.28
N ALA A 51 25.69 -3.98 14.56
CA ALA A 51 24.66 -3.72 15.56
C ALA A 51 23.83 -2.47 15.21
N LYS A 52 24.47 -1.38 14.76
CA LYS A 52 23.77 -0.19 14.26
C LYS A 52 22.92 -0.50 13.03
N THR A 53 23.45 -1.27 12.09
CA THR A 53 22.72 -1.65 10.86
C THR A 53 21.50 -2.50 11.19
N ALA A 54 21.63 -3.46 12.12
CA ALA A 54 20.51 -4.26 12.61
C ALA A 54 19.43 -3.36 13.23
N GLN A 55 19.80 -2.46 14.14
CA GLN A 55 18.87 -1.52 14.77
C GLN A 55 18.18 -0.60 13.76
N LEU A 56 18.91 -0.08 12.77
CA LEU A 56 18.34 0.74 11.70
C LEU A 56 17.40 -0.07 10.81
N SER A 57 17.75 -1.31 10.48
CA SER A 57 16.89 -2.19 9.69
C SER A 57 15.58 -2.51 10.41
N GLU A 58 15.62 -2.77 11.72
CA GLU A 58 14.43 -2.97 12.55
C GLU A 58 13.57 -1.72 12.60
N ARG A 59 14.17 -0.54 12.79
CA ARG A 59 13.43 0.74 12.75
C ARG A 59 12.78 0.99 11.40
N VAL A 60 13.49 0.73 10.30
CA VAL A 60 12.94 0.88 8.94
C VAL A 60 11.80 -0.10 8.72
N ASN A 61 11.93 -1.35 9.15
CA ASN A 61 10.86 -2.35 9.05
C ASN A 61 9.63 -1.94 9.88
N ALA A 62 9.83 -1.46 11.10
CA ALA A 62 8.74 -0.97 11.94
C ALA A 62 8.03 0.25 11.33
N VAL A 63 8.78 1.18 10.73
CA VAL A 63 8.21 2.33 10.02
C VAL A 63 7.45 1.87 8.77
N ARG A 64 8.01 0.97 7.97
CA ARG A 64 7.34 0.39 6.79
C ARG A 64 6.03 -0.28 7.19
N GLN A 65 6.03 -1.13 8.21
CA GLN A 65 4.82 -1.80 8.67
C GLN A 65 3.74 -0.82 9.14
N ARG A 66 4.12 0.27 9.81
CA ARG A 66 3.19 1.35 10.18
C ARG A 66 2.65 2.09 8.96
N GLN A 67 3.52 2.40 7.99
CA GLN A 67 3.12 3.04 6.73
C GLN A 67 2.17 2.14 5.94
N ASP A 68 2.51 0.88 5.73
CA ASP A 68 1.68 -0.10 5.03
C ASP A 68 0.31 -0.25 5.69
N SER A 69 0.26 -0.30 7.03
CA SER A 69 -1.02 -0.35 7.77
C SER A 69 -1.86 0.91 7.57
N SER A 70 -1.21 2.08 7.52
CA SER A 70 -1.86 3.37 7.33
C SER A 70 -2.35 3.54 5.90
N VAL A 71 -1.53 3.17 4.91
CA VAL A 71 -1.90 3.14 3.48
C VAL A 71 -3.09 2.22 3.27
N THR A 72 -3.04 0.99 3.79
CA THR A 72 -4.16 0.05 3.66
C THR A 72 -5.45 0.59 4.30
N SER A 73 -5.34 1.28 5.46
CA SER A 73 -6.49 1.92 6.12
C SER A 73 -7.09 3.05 5.26
N LEU A 74 -6.23 3.91 4.70
CA LEU A 74 -6.63 5.00 3.82
C LEU A 74 -7.25 4.48 2.51
N GLU A 75 -6.66 3.46 1.89
CA GLU A 75 -7.20 2.82 0.69
C GLU A 75 -8.61 2.26 0.94
N ARG A 76 -8.83 1.58 2.08
CA ARG A 76 -10.17 1.12 2.46
C ARG A 76 -11.15 2.28 2.66
N ARG A 77 -10.69 3.39 3.24
CA ARG A 77 -11.54 4.58 3.44
C ARG A 77 -11.88 5.26 2.10
N LEU A 78 -10.91 5.36 1.19
CA LEU A 78 -11.12 5.87 -0.16
C LEU A 78 -12.09 5.00 -0.96
N ALA A 79 -11.95 3.68 -0.89
CA ALA A 79 -12.88 2.76 -1.54
C ALA A 79 -14.32 2.96 -1.06
N ARG A 80 -14.53 3.05 0.28
CA ARG A 80 -15.85 3.33 0.86
C ARG A 80 -16.42 4.68 0.43
N MET A 81 -15.62 5.74 0.48
CA MET A 81 -16.04 7.09 0.05
C MET A 81 -16.41 7.13 -1.44
N THR A 82 -15.68 6.38 -2.28
CA THR A 82 -15.96 6.30 -3.71
C THR A 82 -17.30 5.59 -3.96
N GLU A 83 -17.55 4.49 -3.25
CA GLU A 83 -18.82 3.76 -3.32
C GLU A 83 -20.01 4.64 -2.86
N GLN A 84 -19.85 5.39 -1.77
CA GLN A 84 -20.87 6.35 -1.31
C GLN A 84 -21.15 7.43 -2.36
N LEU A 85 -20.11 7.99 -2.99
CA LEU A 85 -20.27 8.99 -4.05
C LEU A 85 -21.01 8.43 -5.27
N ASP A 86 -20.75 7.17 -5.64
CA ASP A 86 -21.43 6.52 -6.77
C ASP A 86 -22.92 6.30 -6.47
N LEU A 87 -23.25 5.86 -5.26
CA LEU A 87 -24.64 5.71 -4.79
C LEU A 87 -25.38 7.05 -4.81
N GLN A 88 -24.80 8.08 -4.21
CA GLN A 88 -25.38 9.44 -4.18
C GLN A 88 -25.54 10.02 -5.59
N SER A 89 -24.60 9.77 -6.49
CA SER A 89 -24.69 10.20 -7.89
C SER A 89 -25.89 9.56 -8.60
N LEU A 90 -26.14 8.29 -8.33
CA LEU A 90 -27.25 7.55 -8.92
C LEU A 90 -28.60 8.02 -8.37
N GLU A 91 -28.67 8.35 -7.08
CA GLU A 91 -29.86 8.94 -6.44
C GLU A 91 -30.15 10.35 -6.95
N MET A 92 -29.12 11.19 -7.05
CA MET A 92 -29.22 12.52 -7.65
C MET A 92 -29.77 12.45 -9.07
N LEU A 93 -29.35 11.46 -9.87
CA LEU A 93 -29.88 11.25 -11.21
C LEU A 93 -31.38 10.86 -11.19
N ARG A 94 -31.80 10.01 -10.25
CA ARG A 94 -33.21 9.62 -10.07
C ARG A 94 -34.06 10.83 -9.69
N LEU A 95 -33.61 11.64 -8.74
CA LEU A 95 -34.28 12.88 -8.32
C LEU A 95 -34.41 13.86 -9.49
N LYS A 96 -33.32 14.10 -10.23
CA LYS A 96 -33.34 14.97 -11.42
C LYS A 96 -34.36 14.51 -12.46
N LYS A 97 -34.43 13.20 -12.71
CA LYS A 97 -35.40 12.62 -13.66
C LYS A 97 -36.84 12.76 -13.17
N ALA A 98 -37.11 12.56 -11.89
CA ALA A 98 -38.45 12.74 -11.33
C ALA A 98 -38.86 14.23 -11.37
N ASN A 99 -37.93 15.12 -11.03
CA ASN A 99 -38.15 16.57 -11.10
C ASN A 99 -38.41 17.05 -12.54
N SER A 100 -37.65 16.56 -13.54
CA SER A 100 -37.90 16.91 -14.95
C SER A 100 -39.29 16.48 -15.43
N LYS A 101 -39.76 15.29 -15.01
CA LYS A 101 -41.13 14.84 -15.32
C LYS A 101 -42.18 15.73 -14.65
N LEU A 102 -41.94 16.15 -13.42
CA LEU A 102 -42.84 17.03 -12.67
C LEU A 102 -42.92 18.43 -13.30
N ILE A 103 -41.80 18.99 -13.75
CA ILE A 103 -41.75 20.25 -14.52
C ILE A 103 -42.54 20.10 -15.82
N GLU A 104 -42.34 19.01 -16.56
CA GLU A 104 -43.05 18.78 -17.82
C GLU A 104 -44.57 18.63 -17.60
N ALA A 105 -44.98 17.89 -16.57
CA ALA A 105 -46.38 17.74 -16.22
C ALA A 105 -47.02 19.09 -15.81
N ASN A 106 -46.31 19.89 -15.01
CA ASN A 106 -46.75 21.23 -14.64
C ASN A 106 -46.87 22.17 -15.85
N ARG A 107 -45.95 22.07 -16.81
CA ARG A 107 -46.05 22.82 -18.08
C ARG A 107 -47.31 22.41 -18.85
N GLN A 108 -47.58 21.12 -19.01
CA GLN A 108 -48.77 20.62 -19.71
C GLN A 108 -50.07 21.08 -19.02
N LEU A 109 -50.10 21.12 -17.68
CA LEU A 109 -51.23 21.66 -16.94
C LEU A 109 -51.42 23.17 -17.20
N ARG A 110 -50.34 23.95 -17.19
CA ARG A 110 -50.39 25.40 -17.46
C ARG A 110 -50.89 25.69 -18.88
N GLU A 111 -50.38 24.97 -19.87
CA GLU A 111 -50.82 25.07 -21.26
C GLU A 111 -52.31 24.69 -21.41
N GLY A 112 -52.76 23.64 -20.72
CA GLY A 112 -54.18 23.25 -20.71
C GLY A 112 -55.10 24.28 -20.05
N VAL A 113 -54.65 24.91 -18.96
CA VAL A 113 -55.36 26.01 -18.29
C VAL A 113 -55.46 27.23 -19.22
N GLU A 114 -54.37 27.62 -19.89
CA GLU A 114 -54.33 28.75 -20.82
C GLU A 114 -55.23 28.52 -22.04
N ALA A 115 -55.23 27.29 -22.57
CA ALA A 115 -56.12 26.88 -23.66
C ALA A 115 -57.58 26.66 -23.22
N GLN A 116 -57.89 26.78 -21.92
CA GLN A 116 -59.19 26.44 -21.31
C GLN A 116 -59.68 25.01 -21.61
N VAL A 117 -58.75 24.10 -21.96
CA VAL A 117 -59.02 22.69 -22.22
C VAL A 117 -58.09 21.87 -21.34
N ILE A 118 -58.64 21.33 -20.25
CA ILE A 118 -57.91 20.44 -19.34
C ILE A 118 -58.44 19.02 -19.54
N GLU A 119 -57.64 18.20 -20.21
CA GLU A 119 -57.94 16.78 -20.35
C GLU A 119 -57.80 16.07 -18.99
N PRO A 120 -58.76 15.22 -18.56
CA PRO A 120 -58.61 14.43 -17.34
C PRO A 120 -57.31 13.59 -17.30
N SER A 121 -56.80 13.21 -18.48
CA SER A 121 -55.54 12.48 -18.62
C SER A 121 -54.29 13.31 -18.29
N THR A 122 -54.32 14.65 -18.39
CA THR A 122 -53.18 15.49 -17.99
C THR A 122 -53.13 15.66 -16.48
N VAL A 123 -54.28 15.78 -15.81
CA VAL A 123 -54.38 15.78 -14.35
C VAL A 123 -53.90 14.46 -13.76
N ASN A 124 -54.32 13.32 -14.33
CA ASN A 124 -53.83 12.02 -13.86
C ASN A 124 -52.31 11.86 -14.07
N ARG A 125 -51.76 12.38 -15.18
CA ARG A 125 -50.31 12.37 -15.42
C ARG A 125 -49.53 13.26 -14.45
N SER A 126 -50.07 14.42 -14.08
CA SER A 126 -49.42 15.30 -13.10
C SER A 126 -49.42 14.67 -11.71
N LEU A 127 -50.52 14.07 -11.28
CA LEU A 127 -50.61 13.37 -10.00
C LEU A 127 -49.64 12.18 -9.94
N LEU A 128 -49.49 11.43 -11.04
CA LEU A 128 -48.49 10.36 -11.12
C LEU A 128 -47.05 10.91 -11.06
N ALA A 129 -46.76 12.03 -11.74
CA ALA A 129 -45.45 12.65 -11.69
C ALA A 129 -45.11 13.21 -10.29
N GLU A 130 -46.09 13.80 -9.59
CA GLU A 130 -45.96 14.23 -8.19
C GLU A 130 -45.68 13.06 -7.26
N LEU A 131 -46.41 11.95 -7.42
CA LEU A 131 -46.22 10.77 -6.61
C LEU A 131 -44.86 10.10 -6.88
N GLU A 132 -44.40 10.08 -8.13
CA GLU A 132 -43.03 9.64 -8.48
C GLU A 132 -41.96 10.55 -7.86
N ALA A 133 -42.15 11.86 -7.85
CA ALA A 133 -41.21 12.80 -7.24
C ALA A 133 -41.15 12.63 -5.72
N LEU A 134 -42.29 12.53 -5.02
CA LEU A 134 -42.34 12.29 -3.58
C LEU A 134 -41.70 10.95 -3.20
N ARG A 135 -41.90 9.91 -4.02
CA ARG A 135 -41.23 8.62 -3.81
C ARG A 135 -39.72 8.71 -3.99
N ALA A 136 -39.26 9.47 -4.99
CA ALA A 136 -37.84 9.66 -5.24
C ALA A 136 -37.18 10.48 -4.11
N GLU A 137 -37.86 11.53 -3.63
CA GLU A 137 -37.44 12.34 -2.48
C GLU A 137 -37.35 11.48 -1.21
N ARG A 138 -38.39 10.70 -0.91
CA ARG A 138 -38.38 9.83 0.25
C ARG A 138 -37.31 8.74 0.19
N ALA A 139 -37.03 8.21 -1.00
CA ALA A 139 -35.96 7.25 -1.19
C ALA A 139 -34.57 7.86 -0.94
N ALA A 140 -34.34 9.09 -1.42
CA ALA A 140 -33.11 9.82 -1.16
C ALA A 140 -32.94 10.16 0.33
N GLU A 141 -33.99 10.61 1.02
CA GLU A 141 -33.95 10.85 2.47
C GLU A 141 -33.58 9.58 3.26
N LEU A 142 -34.15 8.43 2.90
CA LEU A 142 -33.85 7.16 3.57
C LEU A 142 -32.40 6.73 3.34
N ALA A 143 -31.88 6.92 2.13
CA ALA A 143 -30.48 6.62 1.82
C ALA A 143 -29.52 7.54 2.58
N GLU A 144 -29.79 8.85 2.64
CA GLU A 144 -29.02 9.78 3.47
C GLU A 144 -29.04 9.39 4.95
N MET A 145 -30.21 8.97 5.47
CA MET A 145 -30.32 8.49 6.85
C MET A 145 -29.53 7.19 7.08
N GLU A 146 -29.54 6.26 6.13
CA GLU A 146 -28.75 5.03 6.21
C GLU A 146 -27.24 5.32 6.17
N ASP A 147 -26.80 6.27 5.35
CA ASP A 147 -25.42 6.74 5.29
C ASP A 147 -24.99 7.36 6.63
N VAL A 148 -25.79 8.28 7.18
CA VAL A 148 -25.53 8.92 8.48
C VAL A 148 -25.46 7.88 9.60
N LEU A 149 -26.38 6.92 9.62
CA LEU A 149 -26.36 5.82 10.59
C LEU A 149 -25.14 4.91 10.40
N GLY A 150 -24.72 4.69 9.15
CA GLY A 150 -23.50 3.96 8.80
C GLY A 150 -22.23 4.63 9.34
N GLU A 151 -22.18 5.96 9.33
CA GLU A 151 -21.07 6.74 9.88
C GLU A 151 -21.11 6.88 11.41
N LEU A 152 -22.31 6.96 12.01
CA LEU A 152 -22.47 7.09 13.46
C LEU A 152 -22.19 5.78 14.21
N LYS A 153 -22.56 4.61 13.66
CA LYS A 153 -22.29 3.28 14.26
C LYS A 153 -20.84 3.09 14.72
N PRO A 154 -19.81 3.28 13.86
CA PRO A 154 -18.42 3.09 14.27
C PRO A 154 -17.96 4.13 15.29
N LEU A 155 -18.55 5.33 15.33
CA LEU A 155 -18.24 6.34 16.34
C LEU A 155 -18.82 5.97 17.72
N MET A 156 -20.02 5.38 17.76
CA MET A 156 -20.60 4.88 19.02
C MET A 156 -19.82 3.66 19.54
N GLU A 157 -19.47 2.70 18.67
CA GLU A 157 -18.66 1.54 19.06
C GLU A 157 -17.24 1.91 19.50
N ALA A 158 -16.68 3.00 18.96
CA ALA A 158 -15.40 3.54 19.44
C ALA A 158 -15.57 4.20 20.81
N GLY A 159 -16.64 4.96 21.03
CA GLY A 159 -16.94 5.60 22.32
C GLY A 159 -17.23 4.61 23.45
N GLU A 160 -17.82 3.45 23.16
CA GLU A 160 -18.03 2.37 24.14
C GLU A 160 -16.74 1.61 24.50
N ARG A 161 -15.71 1.61 23.65
CA ARG A 161 -14.41 0.98 23.94
C ARG A 161 -13.51 1.85 24.81
N ASP A 162 -13.77 3.15 24.84
CA ASP A 162 -13.01 4.15 25.61
C ASP A 162 -13.65 4.47 26.99
N ALA A 163 -14.79 3.85 27.33
CA ALA A 163 -15.50 3.98 28.61
C ALA A 163 -15.39 2.71 29.47
#